data_AF-A0A9E4DD92-F1
#
_entry.id   AF-A0A9E4DD92-F1
#
_cell.length_a   1.000
_cell.length_b   1.000
_cell.length_c   1.000
_cell.angle_alpha   90.00
_cell.angle_beta   90.00
_cell.angle_gamma   90.00
#
_symmetry.space_group_name_H-M   'P 1'
#
loop_
_entity.id
_entity.type
_entity.pdbx_description
1 polymer ?
#
loop_
_entity_poly.entity_id
_entity_poly.type
_entity_poly.pdbx_seq_one_letter_code
_entity_poly.pdbx_strand_id
1 'polypeptide(L)'
;MTTPPRPPSPDLSDPAQLSAARRYIEEEAERMHLRGIGTPDYFGLMDLHPDSQRVFFIHIPKCGGTSIRKILVHSNQCAPVPLPGSGTIDQSITYMAHSCPAKSPQAKLLQSYLSEEAAEDRHQRFLRMYAGYRLLQSPERMFILGHKKARELVPYYRADNDLFFTTVRAPAEILKSMVAYRVSHTLKNEKRPDSVNLLNYLQMDIDRFTDAVTSQPRWLTEKILEKESPSMAAFLSFEPGSDHSTVIKGLKANRVFIAHMSEQSQMLTALFGEQGAHPRENSSHTREGLAAEFTAMLPVDWTSPFVDAESMLVYQHLEASGIMGYWEKGGTRAGYLELLNNL
;
A
#
# COMPACT_ATOMS: atom_id res chain seq x y z
N MET A 1 1.71 -10.45 -32.72
CA MET A 1 2.89 -11.25 -32.33
C MET A 1 2.48 -12.07 -31.12
N THR A 2 2.52 -13.40 -31.21
CA THR A 2 2.18 -14.30 -30.10
C THR A 2 3.31 -14.29 -29.08
N THR A 3 2.98 -14.04 -27.82
CA THR A 3 3.93 -14.11 -26.70
C THR A 3 4.55 -15.51 -26.67
N PRO A 4 5.88 -15.65 -26.69
CA PRO A 4 6.51 -16.97 -26.63
C PRO A 4 6.06 -17.72 -25.36
N PRO A 5 5.94 -19.06 -25.42
CA PRO A 5 5.54 -19.86 -24.27
C PRO A 5 6.49 -19.60 -23.10
N ARG A 6 5.92 -19.43 -21.90
CA ARG A 6 6.67 -19.12 -20.69
C ARG A 6 7.71 -20.22 -20.42
N PRO A 7 8.98 -19.89 -20.15
CA PRO A 7 9.93 -20.88 -19.66
C PRO A 7 9.41 -21.41 -18.30
N PRO A 8 9.52 -22.71 -18.03
CA PRO A 8 9.14 -23.28 -16.75
C PRO A 8 9.98 -22.66 -15.63
N SER A 9 9.38 -22.44 -14.46
CA SER A 9 10.11 -22.03 -13.27
C SER A 9 11.25 -23.03 -12.98
N PRO A 10 12.47 -22.57 -12.66
CA PRO A 10 13.61 -23.46 -12.45
C PRO A 10 13.39 -24.36 -11.24
N ASP A 11 13.86 -25.61 -11.32
CA ASP A 11 13.94 -26.52 -10.17
C ASP A 11 15.18 -26.17 -9.35
N LEU A 12 14.97 -25.34 -8.33
CA LEU A 12 16.04 -24.87 -7.45
C LEU A 12 16.52 -25.92 -6.43
N SER A 13 16.00 -27.14 -6.46
CA SER A 13 16.60 -28.26 -5.71
C SER A 13 17.87 -28.80 -6.39
N ASP A 14 18.02 -28.55 -7.71
CA ASP A 14 19.21 -28.85 -8.49
C ASP A 14 20.27 -27.72 -8.35
N PRO A 15 21.49 -28.01 -7.84
CA PRO A 15 22.56 -27.03 -7.71
C PRO A 15 22.95 -26.31 -9.01
N ALA A 16 22.84 -26.99 -10.16
CA ALA A 16 23.17 -26.40 -11.46
C ALA A 16 22.13 -25.34 -11.86
N GLN A 17 20.85 -25.63 -11.66
CA GLN A 17 19.76 -24.68 -11.91
C GLN A 17 19.75 -23.54 -10.90
N LEU A 18 20.08 -23.79 -9.63
CA LEU A 18 20.27 -22.72 -8.64
C LEU A 18 21.40 -21.75 -9.04
N SER A 19 22.53 -22.30 -9.50
CA SER A 19 23.66 -21.47 -9.96
C SER A 19 23.32 -20.69 -11.23
N ALA A 20 22.59 -21.30 -12.17
CA ALA A 20 22.10 -20.62 -13.36
C ALA A 20 21.09 -19.50 -13.01
N ALA A 21 20.18 -19.76 -12.08
CA ALA A 21 19.21 -18.76 -11.61
C ALA A 21 19.90 -17.56 -10.95
N ARG A 22 20.90 -17.79 -10.09
CA ARG A 22 21.69 -16.70 -9.49
C ARG A 22 22.36 -15.83 -10.56
N ARG A 23 23.06 -16.45 -11.51
CA ARG A 23 23.72 -15.72 -12.60
C ARG A 23 22.73 -14.91 -13.45
N TYR A 24 21.58 -15.48 -13.81
CA TYR A 24 20.53 -14.76 -14.51
C TYR A 24 20.07 -13.53 -13.72
N ILE A 25 19.86 -13.67 -12.41
CA ILE A 25 19.42 -12.56 -11.54
C ILE A 25 20.44 -11.43 -11.53
N GLU A 26 21.72 -11.75 -11.39
CA GLU A 26 22.80 -10.75 -11.42
C GLU A 26 22.88 -10.03 -12.77
N GLU A 27 22.88 -10.79 -13.87
CA GLU A 27 22.95 -10.24 -15.23
C GLU A 27 21.73 -9.36 -15.57
N GLU A 28 20.54 -9.76 -15.13
CA GLU A 28 19.30 -9.02 -15.33
C GLU A 28 19.28 -7.73 -14.50
N ALA A 29 19.71 -7.79 -13.24
CA ALA A 29 19.83 -6.62 -12.38
C ALA A 29 20.83 -5.60 -12.93
N GLU A 30 22.00 -6.05 -13.37
CA GLU A 30 23.00 -5.20 -13.99
C GLU A 30 22.48 -4.57 -15.29
N ARG A 31 21.76 -5.33 -16.12
CA ARG A 31 21.12 -4.79 -17.33
C ARG A 31 20.10 -3.71 -17.01
N MET A 32 19.28 -3.89 -15.98
CA MET A 32 18.32 -2.87 -15.54
C MET A 32 19.05 -1.61 -15.03
N HIS A 33 20.14 -1.80 -14.28
CA HIS A 33 20.97 -0.72 -13.77
C HIS A 33 21.62 0.10 -14.90
N LEU A 34 22.24 -0.56 -15.87
CA LEU A 34 22.87 0.09 -17.04
C LEU A 34 21.88 0.86 -17.91
N ARG A 35 20.59 0.51 -17.87
CA ARG A 35 19.50 1.25 -18.51
C ARG A 35 18.99 2.45 -17.68
N GLY A 36 19.59 2.72 -16.53
CA GLY A 36 19.23 3.82 -15.65
C GLY A 36 17.94 3.60 -14.85
N ILE A 37 17.42 2.37 -14.77
CA ILE A 37 16.20 2.10 -14.00
C ILE A 37 16.50 2.31 -12.51
N GLY A 38 15.66 3.08 -11.83
CA GLY A 38 15.76 3.36 -10.39
C GLY A 38 16.33 4.72 -10.01
N THR A 39 16.63 5.60 -10.98
CA THR A 39 17.03 7.00 -10.72
C THR A 39 16.29 7.97 -11.67
N PRO A 40 15.46 8.92 -11.18
CA PRO A 40 15.03 9.13 -9.78
C PRO A 40 13.91 8.17 -9.33
N ASP A 41 13.37 7.35 -10.23
CA ASP A 41 12.26 6.44 -9.98
C ASP A 41 12.42 5.10 -10.72
N TYR A 42 11.47 4.19 -10.50
CA TYR A 42 11.48 2.83 -11.05
C TYR A 42 10.49 2.65 -12.22
N PHE A 43 10.02 3.72 -12.85
CA PHE A 43 9.04 3.62 -13.94
C PHE A 43 9.60 2.97 -15.19
N GLY A 44 10.91 2.98 -15.41
CA GLY A 44 11.54 2.22 -16.48
C GLY A 44 11.22 0.72 -16.46
N LEU A 45 10.81 0.16 -15.30
CA LEU A 45 10.30 -1.22 -15.21
C LEU A 45 8.98 -1.41 -15.99
N MET A 46 8.14 -0.38 -16.07
CA MET A 46 6.91 -0.44 -16.85
C MET A 46 7.19 -0.48 -18.35
N ASP A 47 8.28 0.16 -18.80
CA ASP A 47 8.70 0.16 -20.20
C ASP A 47 9.40 -1.15 -20.57
N LEU A 48 10.06 -1.82 -19.62
CA LEU A 48 10.56 -3.18 -19.80
C LEU A 48 9.45 -4.23 -19.99
N HIS A 49 8.29 -3.96 -19.41
CA HIS A 49 7.18 -4.91 -19.34
C HIS A 49 5.88 -4.25 -19.80
N PRO A 50 5.80 -3.83 -21.08
CA PRO A 50 4.65 -3.08 -21.60
C PRO A 50 3.36 -3.88 -21.54
N ASP A 51 3.43 -5.20 -21.63
CA ASP A 51 2.26 -6.10 -21.62
C ASP A 51 1.73 -6.37 -20.20
N SER A 52 2.49 -6.04 -19.15
CA SER A 52 2.03 -6.22 -17.78
C SER A 52 0.93 -5.22 -17.45
N GLN A 53 -0.16 -5.69 -16.84
CA GLN A 53 -1.23 -4.83 -16.33
C GLN A 53 -0.71 -4.02 -15.13
N ARG A 54 -0.91 -2.71 -15.14
CA ARG A 54 -0.55 -1.85 -14.00
C ARG A 54 -1.72 -1.79 -13.03
N VAL A 55 -1.40 -1.93 -11.75
CA VAL A 55 -2.34 -1.92 -10.64
C VAL A 55 -2.01 -0.73 -9.75
N PHE A 56 -2.90 0.25 -9.73
CA PHE A 56 -2.78 1.49 -8.97
C PHE A 56 -3.67 1.44 -7.74
N PHE A 57 -3.05 1.56 -6.57
CA PHE A 57 -3.76 1.69 -5.30
C PHE A 57 -3.67 3.14 -4.82
N ILE A 58 -4.81 3.84 -4.77
CA ILE A 58 -4.88 5.15 -4.14
C ILE A 58 -4.84 4.92 -2.63
N HIS A 59 -3.67 5.05 -2.03
CA HIS A 59 -3.45 4.64 -0.65
C HIS A 59 -3.81 5.76 0.34
N ILE A 60 -5.08 5.79 0.72
CA ILE A 60 -5.57 6.63 1.81
C ILE A 60 -4.98 6.10 3.14
N PRO A 61 -4.31 6.94 3.96
CA PRO A 61 -3.78 6.51 5.24
C PRO A 61 -4.84 5.80 6.08
N LYS A 62 -4.41 4.75 6.77
CA LYS A 62 -5.24 3.99 7.75
C LYS A 62 -6.47 3.27 7.18
N CYS A 63 -6.62 3.18 5.86
CA CYS A 63 -7.69 2.42 5.21
C CYS A 63 -7.26 0.99 4.82
N GLY A 64 -6.48 0.28 5.64
CA GLY A 64 -6.10 -1.11 5.35
C GLY A 64 -4.99 -1.29 4.28
N GLY A 65 -4.25 -0.23 3.92
CA GLY A 65 -3.27 -0.33 2.84
C GLY A 65 -2.18 -1.39 3.06
N THR A 66 -1.74 -1.65 4.30
CA THR A 66 -0.70 -2.65 4.55
C THR A 66 -1.18 -4.09 4.28
N SER A 67 -2.47 -4.41 4.50
CA SER A 67 -3.01 -5.73 4.14
C SER A 67 -3.10 -5.88 2.64
N ILE A 68 -3.62 -4.87 1.95
CA ILE A 68 -3.72 -4.83 0.48
C ILE A 68 -2.37 -5.06 -0.17
N ARG A 69 -1.33 -4.33 0.24
CA ARG A 69 0.02 -4.48 -0.33
C ARG A 69 0.57 -5.91 -0.20
N LYS A 70 0.38 -6.53 0.96
CA LYS A 70 0.81 -7.92 1.19
C LYS A 70 0.03 -8.89 0.30
N ILE A 71 -1.29 -8.76 0.23
CA ILE A 71 -2.16 -9.63 -0.58
C ILE A 71 -1.78 -9.53 -2.06
N LEU A 72 -1.59 -8.31 -2.58
CA LEU A 72 -1.22 -8.12 -3.99
C LEU A 72 0.08 -8.82 -4.36
N VAL A 73 1.12 -8.73 -3.52
CA VAL A 73 2.43 -9.34 -3.83
C VAL A 73 2.44 -10.84 -3.57
N HIS A 74 1.82 -11.31 -2.48
CA HIS A 74 1.92 -12.70 -2.03
C HIS A 74 0.86 -13.61 -2.68
N SER A 75 -0.37 -13.11 -2.83
CA SER A 75 -1.50 -13.90 -3.32
C SER A 75 -1.83 -13.64 -4.79
N ASN A 76 -1.69 -12.39 -5.26
CA ASN A 76 -2.01 -12.02 -6.64
C ASN A 76 -0.79 -11.89 -7.56
N GLN A 77 0.40 -12.20 -7.04
CA GLN A 77 1.67 -12.17 -7.76
C GLN A 77 1.90 -10.84 -8.52
N CYS A 78 1.55 -9.71 -7.90
CA CYS A 78 1.87 -8.41 -8.45
C CYS A 78 3.32 -8.04 -8.10
N ALA A 79 4.12 -7.70 -9.10
CA ALA A 79 5.47 -7.18 -8.89
C ALA A 79 5.39 -5.75 -8.31
N PRO A 80 5.88 -5.50 -7.08
CA PRO A 80 5.84 -4.16 -6.52
C PRO A 80 6.85 -3.25 -7.21
N VAL A 81 6.39 -2.08 -7.67
CA VAL A 81 7.21 -1.01 -8.24
C VAL A 81 7.22 0.15 -7.24
N PRO A 82 8.34 0.39 -6.54
CA PRO A 82 8.41 1.45 -5.54
C PRO A 82 8.42 2.82 -6.20
N LEU A 83 7.63 3.74 -5.66
CA LEU A 83 7.70 5.15 -6.02
C LEU A 83 8.77 5.88 -5.18
N PRO A 84 9.30 7.02 -5.68
CA PRO A 84 10.24 7.85 -4.93
C PRO A 84 9.70 8.24 -3.56
N GLY A 85 10.49 7.99 -2.51
CA GLY A 85 10.13 8.24 -1.12
C GLY A 85 10.89 7.34 -0.14
N SER A 86 10.95 7.72 1.13
CA SER A 86 11.64 6.94 2.15
C SER A 86 10.85 5.66 2.51
N GLY A 87 11.45 4.50 2.25
CA GLY A 87 10.98 3.19 2.74
C GLY A 87 10.08 2.35 1.82
N THR A 88 9.68 2.83 0.64
CA THR A 88 8.91 2.04 -0.34
C THR A 88 9.75 0.92 -0.97
N ILE A 89 11.04 1.17 -1.18
CA ILE A 89 12.00 0.19 -1.69
C ILE A 89 12.15 -0.98 -0.71
N ASP A 90 12.44 -0.70 0.56
CA ASP A 90 12.63 -1.74 1.59
C ASP A 90 11.36 -2.58 1.79
N GLN A 91 10.18 -1.95 1.72
CA GLN A 91 8.89 -2.67 1.75
C GLN A 91 8.75 -3.60 0.54
N SER A 92 9.07 -3.11 -0.66
CA SER A 92 8.99 -3.90 -1.90
C SER A 92 9.92 -5.10 -1.84
N ILE A 93 11.18 -4.90 -1.40
CA ILE A 93 12.16 -5.97 -1.17
C ILE A 93 11.61 -6.99 -0.18
N THR A 94 11.09 -6.52 0.97
CA THR A 94 10.56 -7.39 2.01
C THR A 94 9.38 -8.23 1.52
N TYR A 95 8.42 -7.63 0.80
CA TYR A 95 7.27 -8.37 0.28
C TYR A 95 7.68 -9.42 -0.78
N MET A 96 8.57 -9.07 -1.71
CA MET A 96 9.07 -10.03 -2.69
C MET A 96 9.85 -11.18 -2.03
N ALA A 97 10.68 -10.90 -1.02
CA ALA A 97 11.45 -11.95 -0.33
C ALA A 97 10.59 -12.97 0.42
N HIS A 98 9.36 -12.60 0.79
CA HIS A 98 8.42 -13.44 1.55
C HIS A 98 7.23 -13.92 0.72
N SER A 99 7.29 -13.80 -0.62
CA SER A 99 6.20 -14.24 -1.50
C SER A 99 6.13 -15.76 -1.68
N CYS A 100 7.22 -16.47 -1.39
CA CYS A 100 7.31 -17.92 -1.50
C CYS A 100 7.14 -18.60 -0.13
N PRO A 101 6.67 -19.86 -0.06
CA PRO A 101 6.61 -20.62 1.19
C PRO A 101 7.99 -20.69 1.86
N ALA A 102 8.08 -20.34 3.15
CA ALA A 102 9.36 -20.06 3.83
C ALA A 102 10.41 -21.21 3.76
N LYS A 103 9.98 -22.47 3.66
CA LYS A 103 10.88 -23.63 3.59
C LYS A 103 11.28 -24.03 2.17
N SER A 104 10.72 -23.39 1.15
CA SER A 104 10.98 -23.71 -0.26
C SER A 104 12.37 -23.24 -0.72
N PRO A 105 13.02 -23.93 -1.66
CA PRO A 105 14.26 -23.46 -2.29
C PRO A 105 14.13 -22.05 -2.90
N GLN A 106 12.97 -21.70 -3.45
CA GLN A 106 12.63 -20.39 -3.99
C GLN A 106 12.70 -19.30 -2.92
N ALA A 107 12.11 -19.54 -1.74
CA ALA A 107 12.17 -18.61 -0.63
C ALA A 107 13.62 -18.40 -0.16
N LYS A 108 14.41 -19.47 -0.05
CA LYS A 108 15.83 -19.38 0.34
C LYS A 108 16.65 -18.56 -0.64
N LEU A 109 16.43 -18.71 -1.95
CA LEU A 109 17.11 -17.92 -2.96
C LEU A 109 16.77 -16.43 -2.82
N LEU A 110 15.48 -16.07 -2.77
CA LEU A 110 15.07 -14.67 -2.62
C LEU A 110 15.57 -14.06 -1.32
N GLN A 111 15.44 -14.77 -0.19
CA GLN A 111 15.90 -14.29 1.11
C GLN A 111 17.42 -14.12 1.20
N SER A 112 18.21 -14.80 0.36
CA SER A 112 19.66 -14.61 0.33
C SER A 112 20.10 -13.19 -0.08
N TYR A 113 19.20 -12.42 -0.72
CA TYR A 113 19.44 -11.02 -1.06
C TYR A 113 19.04 -10.04 0.05
N LEU A 114 18.51 -10.50 1.20
CA LEU A 114 18.15 -9.61 2.32
C LEU A 114 19.35 -9.22 3.19
N SER A 115 20.36 -10.09 3.28
CA SER A 115 21.49 -10.00 4.23
C SER A 115 22.61 -9.04 3.83
N GLU A 116 22.46 -8.30 2.74
CA GLU A 116 23.47 -7.34 2.29
C GLU A 116 23.38 -6.09 3.20
N GLU A 117 24.45 -5.70 3.91
CA GLU A 117 24.37 -4.67 4.98
C GLU A 117 24.71 -3.24 4.53
N ALA A 118 25.12 -3.01 3.28
CA ALA A 118 25.54 -1.69 2.81
C ALA A 118 24.38 -0.82 2.28
N ALA A 119 24.36 0.48 2.61
CA ALA A 119 23.35 1.43 2.14
C ALA A 119 23.42 1.74 0.63
N GLU A 120 24.62 1.66 0.03
CA GLU A 120 24.85 1.79 -1.42
C GLU A 120 24.23 0.63 -2.22
N ASP A 121 23.85 -0.43 -1.52
CA ASP A 121 23.31 -1.63 -2.12
C ASP A 121 21.76 -1.65 -2.21
N ARG A 122 21.04 -0.69 -1.60
CA ARG A 122 19.56 -0.74 -1.57
C ARG A 122 18.93 -0.80 -2.97
N HIS A 123 19.45 0.01 -3.90
CA HIS A 123 18.93 0.09 -5.26
C HIS A 123 19.22 -1.22 -6.04
N GLN A 124 20.47 -1.66 -6.01
CA GLN A 124 20.91 -2.90 -6.67
C GLN A 124 20.23 -4.14 -6.08
N ARG A 125 20.09 -4.20 -4.76
CA ARG A 125 19.31 -5.25 -4.08
C ARG A 125 17.87 -5.28 -4.53
N PHE A 126 17.23 -4.13 -4.69
CA PHE A 126 15.89 -4.09 -5.24
C PHE A 126 15.85 -4.68 -6.65
N LEU A 127 16.80 -4.32 -7.53
CA LEU A 127 16.87 -4.84 -8.89
C LEU A 127 17.09 -6.36 -8.91
N ARG A 128 17.99 -6.90 -8.08
CA ARG A 128 18.18 -8.35 -7.90
C ARG A 128 16.93 -9.04 -7.38
N MET A 129 16.30 -8.47 -6.35
CA MET A 129 15.05 -8.99 -5.81
C MET A 129 13.94 -8.99 -6.85
N TYR A 130 13.82 -7.92 -7.64
CA TYR A 130 12.85 -7.81 -8.73
C TYR A 130 13.12 -8.86 -9.80
N ALA A 131 14.36 -8.99 -10.28
CA ALA A 131 14.74 -10.00 -11.27
C ALA A 131 14.47 -11.43 -10.76
N GLY A 132 14.82 -11.73 -9.51
CA GLY A 132 14.52 -13.02 -8.88
C GLY A 132 13.02 -13.27 -8.75
N TYR A 133 12.26 -12.28 -8.31
CA TYR A 133 10.80 -12.39 -8.22
C TYR A 133 10.18 -12.62 -9.61
N ARG A 134 10.64 -11.91 -10.65
CA ARG A 134 10.21 -12.11 -12.04
C ARG A 134 10.50 -13.53 -12.52
N LEU A 135 11.70 -14.04 -12.28
CA LEU A 135 12.10 -15.39 -12.67
C LEU A 135 11.23 -16.46 -12.00
N LEU A 136 10.94 -16.31 -10.72
CA LEU A 136 10.29 -17.35 -9.92
C LEU A 136 8.76 -17.28 -9.95
N GLN A 137 8.20 -16.08 -9.96
CA GLN A 137 6.74 -15.85 -9.87
C GLN A 137 6.11 -15.50 -11.23
N SER A 138 6.91 -15.10 -12.23
CA SER A 138 6.40 -14.70 -13.56
C SER A 138 5.18 -13.77 -13.51
N PRO A 139 5.26 -12.65 -12.78
CA PRO A 139 4.11 -11.81 -12.48
C PRO A 139 3.54 -11.17 -13.76
N GLU A 140 2.22 -11.26 -13.92
CA GLU A 140 1.50 -10.63 -15.03
C GLU A 140 1.16 -9.16 -14.74
N ARG A 141 1.29 -8.75 -13.47
CA ARG A 141 0.83 -7.46 -12.97
C ARG A 141 1.96 -6.72 -12.27
N MET A 142 1.95 -5.41 -12.39
CA MET A 142 2.84 -4.51 -11.65
C MET A 142 2.01 -3.66 -10.70
N PHE A 143 2.34 -3.71 -9.41
CA PHE A 143 1.67 -2.95 -8.38
C PHE A 143 2.48 -1.71 -8.00
N ILE A 144 1.90 -0.53 -8.17
CA ILE A 144 2.60 0.73 -7.89
C ILE A 144 2.48 1.05 -6.41
N LEU A 145 3.61 0.93 -5.70
CA LEU A 145 3.67 1.00 -4.25
C LEU A 145 4.02 2.41 -3.78
N GLY A 146 3.09 3.05 -3.08
CA GLY A 146 3.32 4.34 -2.44
C GLY A 146 2.08 4.89 -1.73
N HIS A 147 2.29 5.94 -0.92
CA HIS A 147 1.22 6.80 -0.42
C HIS A 147 1.01 7.95 -1.40
N LYS A 148 0.27 7.68 -2.48
CA LYS A 148 0.02 8.67 -3.52
C LYS A 148 -1.45 9.00 -3.64
N LYS A 149 -1.70 10.28 -3.88
CA LYS A 149 -3.02 10.79 -4.27
C LYS A 149 -3.31 10.35 -5.69
N ALA A 150 -4.59 10.26 -6.04
CA ALA A 150 -5.03 9.83 -7.37
C ALA A 150 -4.36 10.66 -8.48
N ARG A 151 -4.37 12.00 -8.38
CA ARG A 151 -3.70 12.90 -9.33
C ARG A 151 -2.21 12.60 -9.59
N GLU A 152 -1.49 12.06 -8.60
CA GLU A 152 -0.08 11.72 -8.74
C GLU A 152 0.12 10.42 -9.52
N LEU A 153 -0.92 9.59 -9.63
CA LEU A 153 -0.89 8.30 -10.32
C LEU A 153 -1.40 8.40 -11.76
N VAL A 154 -2.26 9.38 -12.06
CA VAL A 154 -2.87 9.61 -13.39
C VAL A 154 -1.87 9.61 -14.54
N PRO A 155 -0.70 10.29 -14.45
CA PRO A 155 0.23 10.35 -15.58
C PRO A 155 0.74 8.97 -16.04
N TYR A 156 0.63 7.94 -15.20
CA TYR A 156 1.09 6.58 -15.49
C TYR A 156 -0.03 5.65 -15.95
N TYR A 157 -1.28 6.11 -15.90
CA TYR A 157 -2.45 5.31 -16.19
C TYR A 157 -2.65 5.11 -17.69
N ARG A 158 -2.84 3.86 -18.09
CA ARG A 158 -3.35 3.51 -19.42
C ARG A 158 -4.79 3.06 -19.27
N ALA A 159 -5.71 3.89 -19.75
CA ALA A 159 -7.12 3.56 -19.79
C ALA A 159 -7.34 2.16 -20.40
N ASP A 160 -8.37 1.46 -19.92
CA ASP A 160 -8.80 0.12 -20.33
C ASP A 160 -7.84 -1.05 -20.02
N ASN A 161 -6.53 -0.82 -19.93
CA ASN A 161 -5.53 -1.87 -19.66
C ASN A 161 -5.13 -1.95 -18.18
N ASP A 162 -5.16 -0.81 -17.49
CA ASP A 162 -4.73 -0.73 -16.10
C ASP A 162 -5.93 -0.65 -15.14
N LEU A 163 -5.67 -0.93 -13.86
CA LEU A 163 -6.68 -0.99 -12.82
C LEU A 163 -6.39 0.04 -11.74
N PHE A 164 -7.36 0.92 -11.48
CA PHE A 164 -7.37 1.79 -10.32
C PHE A 164 -8.29 1.25 -9.24
N PHE A 165 -7.79 1.17 -8.01
CA PHE A 165 -8.66 0.86 -6.89
C PHE A 165 -8.22 1.55 -5.61
N THR A 166 -9.11 1.55 -4.63
CA THR A 166 -8.84 2.08 -3.30
C THR A 166 -9.74 1.40 -2.27
N THR A 167 -9.41 1.63 -1.02
CA THR A 167 -10.27 1.31 0.11
C THR A 167 -10.49 2.56 0.92
N VAL A 168 -11.72 2.73 1.38
CA VAL A 168 -12.14 3.86 2.21
C VAL A 168 -12.60 3.38 3.58
N ARG A 169 -12.69 4.31 4.51
CA ARG A 169 -13.24 4.13 5.85
C ARG A 169 -13.90 5.44 6.24
N ALA A 170 -14.88 5.40 7.14
CA ALA A 170 -15.49 6.63 7.68
C ALA A 170 -14.40 7.65 8.08
N PRO A 171 -14.46 8.92 7.63
CA PRO A 171 -13.37 9.87 7.83
C PRO A 171 -12.95 10.05 9.30
N ALA A 172 -13.90 10.11 10.23
CA ALA A 172 -13.60 10.21 11.66
C ALA A 172 -12.81 9.00 12.19
N GLU A 173 -13.07 7.81 11.64
CA GLU A 173 -12.39 6.58 11.98
C GLU A 173 -10.98 6.48 11.37
N ILE A 174 -10.74 7.11 10.21
CA ILE A 174 -9.39 7.32 9.66
C ILE A 174 -8.55 8.12 10.66
N LEU A 175 -9.09 9.25 11.11
CA LEU A 175 -8.44 10.14 12.08
C LEU A 175 -8.17 9.43 13.40
N LYS A 176 -9.16 8.70 13.94
CA LYS A 176 -9.01 7.87 15.14
C LYS A 176 -7.86 6.86 15.01
N SER A 177 -7.82 6.14 13.89
CA SER A 177 -6.75 5.16 13.62
C SER A 177 -5.38 5.81 13.46
N MET A 178 -5.32 7.04 12.93
CA MET A 178 -4.10 7.82 12.76
C MET A 178 -3.56 8.29 14.11
N VAL A 179 -4.38 8.88 14.98
CA VAL A 179 -3.96 9.28 16.33
C VAL A 179 -3.44 8.09 17.12
N ALA A 180 -4.19 7.00 17.13
CA ALA A 180 -3.78 5.79 17.83
C ALA A 180 -2.48 5.18 17.26
N TYR A 181 -2.24 5.33 15.95
CA TYR A 181 -0.96 4.97 15.34
C TYR A 181 0.18 5.86 15.80
N ARG A 182 -0.02 7.19 15.85
CA ARG A 182 0.99 8.15 16.29
C ARG A 182 1.40 7.94 17.74
N VAL A 183 0.43 7.77 18.65
CA VAL A 183 0.71 7.48 20.06
C VAL A 183 1.48 6.17 20.19
N SER A 184 0.98 5.08 19.59
CA SER A 184 1.63 3.77 19.68
C SER A 184 3.06 3.77 19.13
N HIS A 185 3.30 4.40 17.99
CA HIS A 185 4.65 4.45 17.40
C HIS A 185 5.61 5.36 18.15
N THR A 186 5.13 6.48 18.69
CA THR A 186 5.95 7.40 19.48
C THR A 186 6.40 6.73 20.78
N LEU A 187 5.49 6.05 21.48
CA LEU A 187 5.81 5.27 22.68
C LEU A 187 6.75 4.09 22.41
N LYS A 188 6.64 3.47 21.22
CA LYS A 188 7.48 2.32 20.85
C LYS A 188 8.89 2.71 20.42
N ASN A 189 9.04 3.85 19.75
CA ASN A 189 10.32 4.33 19.23
C ASN A 189 10.28 5.85 19.02
N GLU A 190 10.75 6.57 20.03
CA GLU A 190 10.84 8.03 20.10
C GLU A 190 11.87 8.60 19.11
N LYS A 191 12.83 7.79 18.66
CA LYS A 191 13.91 8.19 17.74
C LYS A 191 13.53 8.09 16.27
N ARG A 192 12.37 7.50 15.95
CA ARG A 192 11.89 7.41 14.57
C ARG A 192 11.56 8.83 14.04
N PRO A 193 11.86 9.17 12.77
CA PRO A 193 11.68 10.54 12.27
C PRO A 193 10.28 11.14 12.47
N ASP A 194 9.22 10.34 12.30
CA ASP A 194 7.85 10.80 12.53
C ASP A 194 7.51 11.01 14.01
N SER A 195 8.03 10.17 14.90
CA SER A 195 7.95 10.36 16.36
C SER A 195 8.70 11.62 16.81
N VAL A 196 9.94 11.81 16.37
CA VAL A 196 10.77 12.99 16.68
C VAL A 196 10.06 14.26 16.21
N ASN A 197 9.55 14.27 14.98
CA ASN A 197 8.82 15.41 14.47
C ASN A 197 7.59 15.72 15.33
N LEU A 198 6.82 14.71 15.75
CA LEU A 198 5.66 14.89 16.62
C LEU A 198 6.05 15.47 17.98
N LEU A 199 7.03 14.88 18.66
CA LEU A 199 7.54 15.35 19.95
C LEU A 199 8.03 16.80 19.88
N ASN A 200 8.76 17.16 18.82
CA ASN A 200 9.22 18.53 18.59
C ASN A 200 8.05 19.51 18.40
N TYR A 201 7.02 19.12 17.65
CA TYR A 201 5.82 19.95 17.46
C TYR A 201 5.07 20.16 18.78
N LEU A 202 4.97 19.12 19.60
CA LEU A 202 4.33 19.18 20.92
C LEU A 202 5.19 19.87 21.98
N GLN A 203 6.48 20.12 21.69
CA GLN A 203 7.49 20.63 22.62
C GLN A 203 7.59 19.75 23.89
N MET A 204 7.66 18.44 23.67
CA MET A 204 7.70 17.41 24.70
C MET A 204 8.85 16.44 24.45
N ASP A 205 9.43 15.93 25.52
CA ASP A 205 10.22 14.69 25.49
C ASP A 205 9.27 13.48 25.61
N ILE A 206 9.85 12.27 25.59
CA ILE A 206 9.08 11.04 25.65
C ILE A 206 8.38 10.84 27.01
N ASP A 207 8.96 11.32 28.10
CA ASP A 207 8.40 11.17 29.44
C ASP A 207 7.14 12.03 29.58
N ARG A 208 7.22 13.32 29.21
CA ARG A 208 6.06 14.23 29.19
C ARG A 208 4.99 13.78 28.21
N PHE A 209 5.38 13.19 27.09
CA PHE A 209 4.43 12.60 26.14
C PHE A 209 3.69 11.42 26.77
N THR A 210 4.40 10.52 27.46
CA THR A 210 3.83 9.36 28.16
C THR A 210 2.84 9.80 29.25
N ASP A 211 3.18 10.85 30.01
CA ASP A 211 2.29 11.45 31.00
C ASP A 211 1.04 12.07 30.36
N ALA A 212 1.18 12.74 29.21
CA ALA A 212 0.05 13.34 28.50
C ALA A 212 -0.94 12.28 27.96
N VAL A 213 -0.45 11.10 27.56
CA VAL A 213 -1.27 9.98 27.08
C VAL A 213 -2.25 9.51 28.16
N THR A 214 -1.86 9.55 29.44
CA THR A 214 -2.72 9.15 30.57
C THR A 214 -3.54 10.32 31.12
N SER A 215 -2.90 11.47 31.36
CA SER A 215 -3.49 12.58 32.11
C SER A 215 -4.33 13.54 31.27
N GLN A 216 -4.01 13.70 29.98
CA GLN A 216 -4.64 14.68 29.09
C GLN A 216 -4.90 14.13 27.67
N PRO A 217 -5.53 12.95 27.54
CA PRO A 217 -5.58 12.25 26.26
C PRO A 217 -6.38 12.96 25.16
N ARG A 218 -7.41 13.72 25.55
CA ARG A 218 -8.21 14.51 24.61
C ARG A 218 -7.38 15.66 24.02
N TRP A 219 -6.71 16.43 24.89
CA TRP A 219 -5.83 17.51 24.45
C TRP A 219 -4.72 16.97 23.52
N LEU A 220 -4.11 15.83 23.87
CA LEU A 220 -3.08 15.22 23.04
C LEU A 220 -3.64 14.79 21.66
N THR A 221 -4.84 14.22 21.65
CA THR A 221 -5.56 13.85 20.41
C THR A 221 -5.78 15.07 19.52
N GLU A 222 -6.31 16.15 20.08
CA GLU A 222 -6.57 17.41 19.37
C GLU A 222 -5.27 17.98 18.80
N LYS A 223 -4.17 18.00 19.57
CA LYS A 223 -2.86 18.47 19.09
C LYS A 223 -2.25 17.61 17.99
N ILE A 224 -2.44 16.29 18.04
CA ILE A 224 -2.02 15.41 16.94
C ILE A 224 -2.82 15.73 15.68
N LEU A 225 -4.13 15.97 15.79
CA LEU A 225 -5.01 16.24 14.65
C LEU A 225 -4.83 17.65 14.06
N GLU A 226 -4.49 18.64 14.87
CA GLU A 226 -4.06 19.97 14.41
C GLU A 226 -2.81 19.88 13.53
N LYS A 227 -1.90 18.96 13.85
CA LYS A 227 -0.68 18.73 13.06
C LYS A 227 -0.93 17.90 11.81
N GLU A 228 -1.72 16.84 11.91
CA GLU A 228 -1.91 15.85 10.85
C GLU A 228 -3.35 15.35 10.84
N SER A 229 -4.13 15.81 9.85
CA SER A 229 -5.49 15.36 9.58
C SER A 229 -5.62 14.99 8.10
N PRO A 230 -5.39 13.71 7.73
CA PRO A 230 -5.48 13.30 6.34
C PRO A 230 -6.91 13.46 5.79
N SER A 231 -7.06 14.21 4.70
CA SER A 231 -8.33 14.36 3.96
C SER A 231 -8.49 13.22 2.95
N MET A 232 -9.55 12.43 3.08
CA MET A 232 -9.92 11.38 2.14
C MET A 232 -10.19 11.97 0.74
N ALA A 233 -10.95 13.06 0.66
CA ALA A 233 -11.25 13.74 -0.60
C ALA A 233 -9.97 14.19 -1.32
N ALA A 234 -8.99 14.72 -0.59
CA ALA A 234 -7.71 15.12 -1.17
C ALA A 234 -6.89 13.94 -1.74
N PHE A 235 -7.02 12.73 -1.19
CA PHE A 235 -6.37 11.54 -1.75
C PHE A 235 -7.10 11.00 -2.97
N LEU A 236 -8.43 11.09 -3.00
CA LEU A 236 -9.25 10.62 -4.11
C LEU A 236 -9.31 11.61 -5.27
N SER A 237 -8.89 12.86 -5.09
CA SER A 237 -8.96 13.85 -6.15
C SER A 237 -7.92 13.63 -7.26
N PHE A 238 -8.43 13.72 -8.49
CA PHE A 238 -7.67 13.67 -9.73
C PHE A 238 -7.25 15.07 -10.21
N GLU A 239 -7.78 16.14 -9.60
CA GLU A 239 -7.53 17.53 -9.99
C GLU A 239 -6.92 18.35 -8.82
N PRO A 240 -6.46 19.60 -9.04
CA PRO A 240 -5.90 20.45 -7.99
C PRO A 240 -6.87 20.87 -6.87
N GLY A 241 -8.18 20.63 -7.02
CA GLY A 241 -9.20 20.81 -5.97
C GLY A 241 -9.56 19.50 -5.29
N SER A 242 -10.36 19.55 -4.22
CA SER A 242 -10.90 18.35 -3.55
C SER A 242 -12.38 18.49 -3.23
N ASP A 243 -13.11 19.30 -4.00
CA ASP A 243 -14.55 19.41 -3.83
C ASP A 243 -15.23 18.09 -4.20
N HIS A 244 -16.32 17.81 -3.49
CA HIS A 244 -17.11 16.60 -3.62
C HIS A 244 -17.43 16.25 -5.08
N SER A 245 -17.92 17.22 -5.86
CA SER A 245 -18.40 16.97 -7.23
C SER A 245 -17.27 16.58 -8.18
N THR A 246 -16.13 17.26 -8.08
CA THR A 246 -14.93 16.96 -8.87
C THR A 246 -14.34 15.62 -8.49
N VAL A 247 -14.32 15.27 -7.20
CA VAL A 247 -13.87 13.95 -6.73
C VAL A 247 -14.72 12.84 -7.32
N ILE A 248 -16.06 12.90 -7.20
CA ILE A 248 -16.96 11.87 -7.75
C ILE A 248 -16.81 11.75 -9.27
N LYS A 249 -16.76 12.88 -9.99
CA LYS A 249 -16.52 12.90 -11.44
C LYS A 249 -15.19 12.24 -11.81
N GLY A 250 -14.12 12.52 -11.06
CA GLY A 250 -12.81 11.92 -11.26
C GLY A 250 -12.81 10.41 -11.05
N LEU A 251 -13.46 9.92 -9.98
CA LEU A 251 -13.58 8.49 -9.69
C LEU A 251 -14.30 7.75 -10.82
N LYS A 252 -15.38 8.32 -11.34
CA LYS A 252 -16.14 7.78 -12.47
C LYS A 252 -15.35 7.79 -13.78
N ALA A 253 -14.75 8.93 -14.13
CA ALA A 253 -13.97 9.09 -15.36
C ALA A 253 -12.78 8.11 -15.42
N ASN A 254 -12.17 7.79 -14.27
CA ASN A 254 -11.02 6.90 -14.17
C ASN A 254 -11.38 5.47 -13.75
N ARG A 255 -12.67 5.13 -13.72
CA ARG A 255 -13.19 3.79 -13.39
C ARG A 255 -12.59 3.18 -12.11
N VAL A 256 -12.54 3.97 -11.04
CA VAL A 256 -11.91 3.58 -9.78
C VAL A 256 -12.78 2.56 -9.03
N PHE A 257 -12.24 1.37 -8.76
CA PHE A 257 -12.87 0.38 -7.88
C PHE A 257 -12.69 0.77 -6.42
N ILE A 258 -13.77 0.88 -5.67
CA ILE A 258 -13.77 1.36 -4.28
C ILE A 258 -14.48 0.33 -3.43
N ALA A 259 -13.91 0.03 -2.27
CA ALA A 259 -14.51 -0.81 -1.25
C ALA A 259 -14.39 -0.14 0.13
N HIS A 260 -15.31 -0.44 1.04
CA HIS A 260 -15.03 -0.18 2.45
C HIS A 260 -13.86 -1.06 2.91
N MET A 261 -13.10 -0.62 3.93
CA MET A 261 -11.95 -1.36 4.46
C MET A 261 -12.30 -2.80 4.89
N SER A 262 -13.52 -3.04 5.38
CA SER A 262 -14.01 -4.39 5.77
C SER A 262 -14.17 -5.33 4.58
N GLU A 263 -14.37 -4.79 3.38
CA GLU A 263 -14.68 -5.53 2.15
C GLU A 263 -13.45 -5.77 1.27
N GLN A 264 -12.25 -5.39 1.75
CA GLN A 264 -11.02 -5.44 0.96
C GLN A 264 -10.76 -6.81 0.33
N SER A 265 -11.05 -7.90 1.06
CA SER A 265 -10.79 -9.26 0.59
C SER A 265 -11.73 -9.65 -0.54
N GLN A 266 -13.01 -9.26 -0.44
CA GLN A 266 -14.05 -9.53 -1.43
C GLN A 266 -13.76 -8.76 -2.72
N MET A 267 -13.47 -7.46 -2.64
CA MET A 267 -13.10 -6.66 -3.80
C MET A 267 -11.86 -7.22 -4.49
N LEU A 268 -10.78 -7.48 -3.74
CA LEU A 268 -9.55 -8.02 -4.33
C LEU A 268 -9.79 -9.41 -4.96
N THR A 269 -10.66 -10.24 -4.37
CA THR A 269 -11.05 -11.53 -4.98
C THR A 269 -11.80 -11.33 -6.30
N ALA A 270 -12.73 -10.38 -6.35
CA ALA A 270 -13.47 -10.06 -7.57
C ALA A 270 -12.59 -9.46 -8.68
N LEU A 271 -11.56 -8.69 -8.31
CA LEU A 271 -10.66 -8.03 -9.26
C LEU A 271 -9.52 -8.92 -9.76
N PHE A 272 -9.03 -9.83 -8.92
CA PHE A 272 -7.80 -10.58 -9.20
C PHE A 272 -7.95 -12.11 -9.13
N GLY A 273 -9.13 -12.62 -8.79
CA GLY A 273 -9.39 -14.05 -8.56
C GLY A 273 -9.16 -14.49 -7.12
N GLU A 274 -9.36 -15.78 -6.84
CA GLU A 274 -9.22 -16.35 -5.50
C GLU A 274 -7.85 -16.03 -4.89
N GLN A 275 -7.88 -15.54 -3.65
CA GLN A 275 -6.67 -15.26 -2.91
C GLN A 275 -6.14 -16.55 -2.28
N GLY A 276 -4.86 -16.86 -2.54
CA GLY A 276 -4.13 -17.81 -1.70
C GLY A 276 -4.07 -17.37 -0.23
N ALA A 277 -3.68 -18.29 0.65
CA ALA A 277 -3.64 -18.14 2.11
C ALA A 277 -3.35 -16.69 2.58
N HIS A 278 -4.26 -16.13 3.38
CA HIS A 278 -4.15 -14.75 3.84
C HIS A 278 -2.82 -14.54 4.58
N PRO A 279 -1.97 -13.60 4.11
CA PRO A 279 -0.75 -13.28 4.82
C PRO A 279 -1.12 -12.80 6.23
N ARG A 280 -0.43 -13.33 7.24
CA ARG A 280 -0.61 -13.01 8.67
C ARG A 280 -0.95 -11.53 8.87
N GLU A 281 -2.04 -11.30 9.61
CA GLU A 281 -2.60 -9.98 9.92
C GLU A 281 -1.55 -8.96 10.36
N ASN A 282 -1.77 -7.70 10.00
CA ASN A 282 -0.95 -6.60 10.48
C ASN A 282 -1.36 -6.22 11.91
N SER A 283 -0.40 -6.28 12.83
CA SER A 283 -0.07 -5.46 14.03
C SER A 283 -1.07 -4.52 14.74
N SER A 284 -2.34 -4.34 14.33
CA SER A 284 -3.33 -3.68 15.19
C SER A 284 -3.66 -4.52 16.42
N HIS A 285 -3.52 -5.85 16.32
CA HIS A 285 -3.66 -6.80 17.43
C HIS A 285 -2.41 -6.93 18.31
N THR A 286 -1.30 -6.24 17.98
CA THR A 286 -0.05 -6.29 18.75
C THR A 286 0.21 -5.02 19.55
N ARG A 287 -0.83 -4.21 19.80
CA ARG A 287 -0.71 -3.07 20.71
C ARG A 287 -0.83 -3.60 22.13
N GLU A 288 0.17 -3.31 22.94
CA GLU A 288 0.26 -3.74 24.33
C GLU A 288 0.44 -2.53 25.24
N GLY A 289 0.08 -2.69 26.51
CA GLY A 289 0.20 -1.67 27.55
C GLY A 289 -0.54 -0.37 27.22
N LEU A 290 0.08 0.75 27.59
CA LEU A 290 -0.51 2.08 27.52
C LEU A 290 -1.04 2.48 26.13
N ALA A 291 -0.40 2.01 25.05
CA ALA A 291 -0.85 2.29 23.68
C ALA A 291 -2.19 1.60 23.35
N ALA A 292 -2.43 0.41 23.92
CA ALA A 292 -3.69 -0.31 23.76
C ALA A 292 -4.81 0.38 24.55
N GLU A 293 -4.53 0.76 25.79
CA GLU A 293 -5.45 1.51 26.66
C GLU A 293 -5.89 2.82 26.00
N PHE A 294 -4.93 3.62 25.51
CA PHE A 294 -5.22 4.86 24.79
C PHE A 294 -6.08 4.62 23.53
N THR A 295 -5.79 3.57 22.77
CA THR A 295 -6.57 3.24 21.57
C THR A 295 -8.02 2.89 21.92
N ALA A 296 -8.21 2.12 23.00
CA ALA A 296 -9.53 1.63 23.41
C ALA A 296 -10.43 2.77 23.91
N MET A 297 -9.85 3.75 24.59
CA MET A 297 -10.61 4.90 25.12
C MET A 297 -10.88 5.99 24.09
N LEU A 298 -10.17 6.03 22.95
CA LEU A 298 -10.28 7.10 21.96
C LEU A 298 -11.66 7.09 21.29
N PRO A 299 -12.56 8.02 21.63
CA PRO A 299 -13.92 8.03 21.12
C PRO A 299 -14.00 8.84 19.80
N VAL A 300 -15.03 8.58 19.02
CA VAL A 300 -15.18 9.15 17.65
C VAL A 300 -15.53 10.63 17.68
N ASP A 301 -16.21 11.08 18.72
CA ASP A 301 -16.57 12.48 18.95
C ASP A 301 -15.34 13.39 19.12
N TRP A 302 -14.19 12.86 19.56
CA TRP A 302 -12.94 13.63 19.65
C TRP A 302 -12.32 13.90 18.28
N THR A 303 -12.55 13.03 17.30
CA THR A 303 -11.98 13.17 15.95
C THR A 303 -12.94 13.82 14.97
N SER A 304 -14.25 13.73 15.20
CA SER A 304 -15.30 14.26 14.33
C SER A 304 -15.14 15.75 13.98
N PRO A 305 -14.77 16.66 14.91
CA PRO A 305 -14.57 18.08 14.60
C PRO A 305 -13.44 18.38 13.61
N PHE A 306 -12.51 17.43 13.42
CA PHE A 306 -11.36 17.57 12.54
C PHE A 306 -11.58 16.95 11.16
N VAL A 307 -12.75 16.36 10.92
CA VAL A 307 -13.10 15.83 9.60
C VAL A 307 -13.40 16.99 8.65
N ASP A 308 -12.73 17.01 7.50
CA ASP A 308 -13.05 17.98 6.46
C ASP A 308 -14.41 17.67 5.81
N ALA A 309 -15.18 18.73 5.53
CA ALA A 309 -16.53 18.63 5.00
C ALA A 309 -16.58 17.81 3.70
N GLU A 310 -15.59 17.99 2.82
CA GLU A 310 -15.53 17.29 1.53
C GLU A 310 -15.33 15.79 1.69
N SER A 311 -14.42 15.34 2.58
CA SER A 311 -14.30 13.91 2.89
C SER A 311 -15.60 13.32 3.43
N MET A 312 -16.34 14.07 4.26
CA MET A 312 -17.63 13.59 4.76
C MET A 312 -18.66 13.45 3.64
N LEU A 313 -18.78 14.45 2.77
CA LEU A 313 -19.70 14.42 1.63
C LEU A 313 -19.36 13.28 0.67
N VAL A 314 -18.08 13.11 0.31
CA VAL A 314 -17.63 12.00 -0.53
C VAL A 314 -18.00 10.67 0.12
N TYR A 315 -17.72 10.48 1.41
CA TYR A 315 -18.03 9.23 2.10
C TYR A 315 -19.53 8.92 2.08
N GLN A 316 -20.37 9.92 2.42
CA GLN A 316 -21.82 9.78 2.41
C GLN A 316 -22.38 9.48 1.01
N HIS A 317 -21.83 10.10 -0.05
CA HIS A 317 -22.24 9.82 -1.42
C HIS A 317 -21.90 8.39 -1.84
N LEU A 318 -20.70 7.89 -1.50
CA LEU A 318 -20.30 6.50 -1.76
C LEU A 318 -21.22 5.51 -1.01
N GLU A 319 -21.58 5.82 0.23
CA GLU A 319 -22.50 5.01 1.04
C GLU A 319 -23.92 5.01 0.46
N ALA A 320 -24.49 6.18 0.20
CA ALA A 320 -25.84 6.34 -0.35
C ALA A 320 -26.00 5.70 -1.74
N SER A 321 -24.92 5.68 -2.52
CA SER A 321 -24.89 5.07 -3.84
C SER A 321 -24.69 3.55 -3.80
N GLY A 322 -24.52 2.94 -2.62
CA GLY A 322 -24.37 1.50 -2.46
C GLY A 322 -23.02 0.95 -2.89
N ILE A 323 -21.99 1.80 -3.07
CA ILE A 323 -20.61 1.33 -3.24
C ILE A 323 -20.16 0.62 -1.96
N MET A 324 -20.45 1.23 -0.80
CA MET A 324 -20.20 0.59 0.48
C MET A 324 -21.16 -0.60 0.65
N GLY A 325 -20.62 -1.77 0.94
CA GLY A 325 -21.32 -3.05 1.04
C GLY A 325 -21.57 -3.74 -0.30
N TYR A 326 -21.08 -3.21 -1.43
CA TYR A 326 -21.26 -3.83 -2.74
C TYR A 326 -20.56 -5.20 -2.82
N TRP A 327 -19.33 -5.28 -2.33
CA TRP A 327 -18.49 -6.47 -2.51
C TRP A 327 -18.84 -7.58 -1.52
N GLU A 328 -19.26 -7.20 -0.30
CA GLU A 328 -19.80 -8.14 0.69
C GLU A 328 -20.97 -8.98 0.16
N LYS A 329 -21.73 -8.45 -0.80
CA LYS A 329 -22.89 -9.12 -1.42
C LYS A 329 -22.54 -9.93 -2.67
N GLY A 330 -21.26 -10.23 -2.90
CA GLY A 330 -20.80 -10.98 -4.08
C GLY A 330 -20.73 -10.14 -5.35
N GLY A 331 -20.49 -8.83 -5.22
CA GLY A 331 -20.36 -7.90 -6.33
C GLY A 331 -19.33 -8.33 -7.38
N THR A 332 -19.60 -7.98 -8.65
CA THR A 332 -18.73 -8.32 -9.79
C THR A 332 -18.08 -7.08 -10.38
N ARG A 333 -16.98 -7.25 -11.13
CA ARG A 333 -16.34 -6.14 -11.83
C ARG A 333 -17.30 -5.41 -12.78
N ALA A 334 -18.10 -6.16 -13.55
CA ALA A 334 -19.03 -5.59 -14.51
C ALA A 334 -20.16 -4.81 -13.81
N GLY A 335 -20.79 -5.41 -12.80
CA GLY A 335 -21.85 -4.73 -12.05
C GLY A 335 -21.33 -3.52 -11.26
N TYR A 336 -20.08 -3.54 -10.78
CA TYR A 336 -19.49 -2.37 -10.14
C TYR A 336 -19.31 -1.22 -11.12
N LEU A 337 -18.91 -1.49 -12.37
CA LEU A 337 -18.78 -0.43 -13.38
C LEU A 337 -20.14 0.18 -13.75
N GLU A 338 -21.21 -0.61 -13.75
CA GLU A 338 -22.58 -0.09 -13.89
C GLU A 338 -22.97 0.80 -12.72
N LEU A 339 -22.70 0.36 -11.49
CA LEU A 339 -22.91 1.14 -10.27
C LEU A 339 -22.13 2.46 -10.31
N LEU A 340 -20.85 2.40 -10.70
CA LEU A 340 -19.99 3.57 -10.79
C LEU A 340 -20.46 4.56 -11.87
N ASN A 341 -21.05 4.08 -12.95
CA ASN A 341 -21.64 4.95 -13.97
C ASN A 341 -22.91 5.65 -13.50
N ASN A 342 -23.58 5.13 -12.47
CA ASN A 342 -24.78 5.72 -11.88
C ASN A 342 -24.49 6.67 -10.71
N LEU A 343 -23.22 6.84 -10.34
CA LEU A 343 -22.75 7.86 -9.39
C LEU A 343 -22.86 9.29 -9.89
#